data_AF-A0A352EGL7-F1
#
_entry.id   AF-A0A352EGL7-F1
#
_cell.length_a   1.000
_cell.length_b   1.000
_cell.length_c   1.000
_cell.angle_alpha   90.00
_cell.angle_beta   90.00
_cell.angle_gamma   90.00
#
_symmetry.space_group_name_H-M   'P 1'
#
loop_
_entity.id
_entity.type
_entity.pdbx_description
1 polymer ?
#
loop_
_entity_poly.entity_id
_entity_poly.type
_entity_poly.pdbx_seq_one_letter_code
_entity_poly.pdbx_strand_id
1 'polypeptide(L)' 'VNFDFELPLTVESFQIIISPFAPMECKGPSLSSNAKAALDKAKPGTTVIIRNIKARTAKGMKPKVAAITIDLN' A
#
# COMPACT_ATOMS: atom_id res chain seq x y z
N VAL A 1 3.28 -13.51 -19.31
CA VAL A 1 3.48 -14.55 -18.26
C VAL A 1 2.23 -14.61 -17.41
N ASN A 2 1.31 -15.51 -17.76
CA ASN A 2 0.12 -15.78 -16.98
C ASN A 2 0.54 -16.69 -15.82
N PHE A 3 0.24 -16.31 -14.58
CA PHE A 3 0.73 -17.00 -13.39
C PHE A 3 -0.34 -18.01 -12.96
N ASP A 4 -0.18 -19.29 -13.32
CA ASP A 4 -1.21 -20.36 -13.19
C ASP A 4 -1.54 -20.80 -11.75
N PHE A 5 -1.17 -20.03 -10.74
CA PHE A 5 -1.68 -20.17 -9.39
C PHE A 5 -1.97 -18.78 -8.85
N GLU A 6 -3.23 -18.36 -8.92
CA GLU A 6 -3.72 -17.18 -8.22
C GLU A 6 -3.65 -17.46 -6.71
N LEU A 7 -2.43 -17.38 -6.15
CA LEU A 7 -2.20 -17.58 -4.74
C LEU A 7 -2.75 -16.35 -4.02
N PRO A 8 -3.75 -16.48 -3.14
CA PRO A 8 -4.26 -15.35 -2.39
C PRO A 8 -3.10 -14.72 -1.61
N LEU A 9 -2.87 -13.44 -1.86
CA LEU A 9 -1.84 -12.65 -1.21
C LEU A 9 -2.44 -11.90 -0.04
N THR A 10 -1.86 -12.11 1.14
CA THR A 10 -2.16 -11.33 2.33
C THR A 10 -1.10 -10.26 2.49
N VAL A 11 -1.52 -8.99 2.56
CA VAL A 11 -0.63 -7.86 2.84
C VAL A 11 -0.30 -7.83 4.34
N GLU A 12 0.99 -7.92 4.66
CA GLU A 12 1.51 -7.86 6.03
C GLU A 12 1.80 -6.42 6.46
N SER A 13 2.38 -5.60 5.57
CA SER A 13 2.56 -4.17 5.80
C SER A 13 2.86 -3.43 4.49
N PHE A 14 2.73 -2.11 4.52
CA PHE A 14 3.14 -1.24 3.43
C PHE A 14 3.51 0.15 3.96
N GLN A 15 4.20 0.94 3.13
CA GLN A 15 4.43 2.35 3.38
C GLN A 15 3.56 3.18 2.44
N ILE A 16 2.88 4.18 2.98
CA ILE A 16 2.10 5.16 2.22
C ILE A 16 2.77 6.53 2.30
N ILE A 17 2.78 7.24 1.18
CA ILE A 17 3.28 8.61 1.04
C ILE A 17 2.14 9.45 0.49
N ILE A 18 1.81 10.52 1.19
CA ILE A 18 0.76 11.48 0.82
C ILE A 18 1.41 12.84 0.95
N SER A 19 1.73 13.52 -0.16
CA SER A 19 2.38 14.83 -0.09
C SER A 19 1.45 15.87 0.55
N PRO A 20 1.93 16.72 1.48
CA PRO A 20 3.32 16.92 1.91
C PRO A 20 3.71 16.15 3.20
N PHE A 21 2.87 15.21 3.66
CA PHE A 21 3.10 14.48 4.90
C PHE A 21 4.28 13.50 4.79
N ALA A 22 4.92 13.20 5.92
CA ALA A 22 5.97 12.21 5.98
C ALA A 22 5.44 10.81 5.61
N PRO A 23 6.27 9.92 5.02
CA PRO A 23 5.90 8.54 4.77
C PRO A 23 5.45 7.82 6.06
N MET A 24 4.34 7.10 5.98
CA MET A 24 3.75 6.39 7.12
C MET A 24 3.76 4.88 6.87
N GLU A 25 4.09 4.11 7.89
CA GLU A 25 3.97 2.65 7.83
C GLU A 25 2.57 2.20 8.27
N CYS A 26 1.97 1.31 7.50
CA CYS A 26 0.70 0.67 7.78
C CYS A 26 0.92 -0.81 8.03
N LYS A 27 0.49 -1.31 9.19
CA LYS A 27 0.57 -2.72 9.56
C LYS A 27 -0.74 -3.41 9.17
N GLY A 28 -0.63 -4.48 8.39
CA GLY A 28 -1.76 -5.19 7.78
C GLY A 28 -2.23 -4.55 6.46
N PRO A 29 -3.40 -4.97 5.96
CA PRO A 29 -3.93 -4.54 4.66
C PRO A 29 -4.61 -3.17 4.68
N SER A 30 -4.69 -2.51 5.84
CA SER A 30 -5.48 -1.30 6.06
C SER A 30 -4.62 -0.09 6.38
N LEU A 31 -5.12 1.11 6.04
CA LEU A 31 -4.48 2.37 6.45
C LEU A 31 -4.43 2.51 7.97
N SER A 32 -3.29 2.97 8.49
CA SER A 32 -3.16 3.40 9.88
C SER A 32 -3.99 4.66 10.15
N SER A 33 -4.31 4.94 11.41
CA SER A 33 -5.07 6.13 11.79
C SER A 33 -4.42 7.44 11.31
N ASN A 34 -3.09 7.51 11.36
CA ASN A 34 -2.35 8.67 10.87
C ASN A 34 -2.45 8.79 9.35
N ALA A 35 -2.36 7.67 8.62
CA ALA A 35 -2.50 7.66 7.17
C ALA A 35 -3.92 8.07 6.72
N LYS A 36 -4.96 7.61 7.44
CA LYS A 36 -6.34 8.05 7.21
C LYS A 36 -6.48 9.56 7.43
N ALA A 37 -6.01 10.07 8.58
CA ALA A 37 -6.10 11.50 8.88
C ALA A 37 -5.30 12.38 7.90
N ALA A 38 -4.20 11.88 7.35
CA ALA A 38 -3.44 12.55 6.29
C ALA A 38 -4.17 12.51 4.95
N LEU A 39 -4.80 11.38 4.61
CA LEU A 39 -5.61 11.23 3.40
C LEU A 39 -6.84 12.15 3.44
N ASP A 40 -7.51 12.26 4.58
CA ASP A 40 -8.67 13.16 4.78
C ASP A 40 -8.32 14.63 4.61
N LYS A 41 -7.04 15.00 4.82
CA LYS A 41 -6.50 16.35 4.62
C LYS A 41 -5.89 16.57 3.24
N ALA A 42 -5.72 15.52 2.46
CA ALA A 42 -5.15 15.61 1.12
C ALA A 42 -6.12 16.34 0.20
N LYS A 43 -5.59 17.16 -0.70
CA LYS A 43 -6.40 17.91 -1.66
C LYS A 43 -6.66 17.05 -2.90
N PRO A 44 -7.76 17.29 -3.64
CA PRO A 44 -7.87 16.79 -5.01
C PRO A 44 -6.63 17.12 -5.84
N GLY A 45 -6.19 16.17 -6.65
CA GLY A 45 -4.93 16.19 -7.41
C GLY A 45 -3.69 15.77 -6.60
N THR A 46 -3.82 15.43 -5.31
CA THR A 46 -2.69 14.91 -4.53
C THR A 46 -2.36 13.48 -4.95
N THR A 47 -1.09 13.25 -5.27
CA THR A 47 -0.57 11.90 -5.54
C THR A 47 -0.29 11.15 -4.23
N VAL A 48 -0.89 9.96 -4.11
CA VAL A 48 -0.67 8.98 -3.06
C VAL A 48 0.17 7.83 -3.61
N ILE A 49 1.27 7.51 -2.93
CA ILE A 49 2.16 6.40 -3.32
C ILE A 49 2.14 5.33 -2.23
N ILE A 50 1.83 4.10 -2.61
CA ILE A 50 1.93 2.91 -1.75
C ILE A 50 3.15 2.11 -2.23
N ARG A 51 4.14 1.94 -1.35
CA ARG A 51 5.39 1.24 -1.68
C ARG A 51 5.84 0.35 -0.52
N ASN A 52 6.94 -0.38 -0.73
CA ASN A 52 7.49 -1.30 0.26
C ASN A 52 6.42 -2.29 0.77
N ILE A 53 5.55 -2.74 -0.14
CA ILE A 53 4.45 -3.65 0.18
C ILE A 53 5.05 -5.02 0.49
N LYS A 54 4.87 -5.45 1.74
CA LYS A 54 5.20 -6.79 2.21
C LYS A 54 3.93 -7.63 2.11
N ALA A 55 3.95 -8.65 1.28
CA ALA A 55 2.85 -9.58 1.13
C ALA A 55 3.35 -11.02 1.25
N ARG A 56 2.43 -11.92 1.57
CA ARG A 56 2.71 -13.35 1.72
C ARG A 56 1.57 -14.16 1.12
N THR A 57 1.94 -15.24 0.42
CA THR A 57 1.01 -16.29 0.00
C THR A 57 0.62 -17.20 1.17
N ALA A 58 -0.48 -17.95 1.06
CA ALA A 58 -0.85 -18.95 2.06
C ALA A 58 0.27 -19.97 2.39
N LYS A 59 1.16 -20.25 1.43
CA LYS A 59 2.29 -21.19 1.58
C LYS A 59 3.58 -20.54 2.13
N GLY A 60 3.52 -19.28 2.57
CA GLY A 60 4.67 -18.61 3.20
C GLY A 60 5.59 -17.85 2.25
N MET A 61 5.44 -18.01 0.93
CA MET A 61 6.23 -17.28 -0.08
C MET A 61 5.96 -15.78 -0.02
N LYS A 62 7.01 -14.96 -0.09
CA LYS A 62 6.97 -13.49 -0.08
C LYS A 62 7.31 -12.95 -1.48
N PRO A 63 6.32 -12.68 -2.35
CA PRO A 63 6.59 -12.14 -3.66
C PRO A 63 7.05 -10.67 -3.57
N LYS A 64 7.75 -10.22 -4.61
CA LYS A 64 8.02 -8.80 -4.80
C LYS A 64 6.77 -8.13 -5.36
N VAL A 65 6.24 -7.15 -4.63
CA VAL A 65 5.07 -6.37 -5.05
C VAL A 65 5.54 -5.00 -5.54
N ALA A 66 5.03 -4.58 -6.71
CA ALA A 66 5.33 -3.27 -7.27
C ALA A 66 4.69 -2.15 -6.45
N ALA A 67 5.27 -0.95 -6.51
CA ALA A 67 4.63 0.23 -5.93
C ALA A 67 3.38 0.62 -6.74
N ILE A 68 2.41 1.21 -6.05
CA ILE A 68 1.15 1.68 -6.62
C ILE A 68 1.09 3.19 -6.42
N THR A 69 0.68 3.91 -7.46
CA THR A 69 0.48 5.35 -7.43
C THR A 69 -0.98 5.65 -7.75
N ILE A 70 -1.61 6.53 -6.98
CA ILE A 70 -3.02 6.89 -7.07
C ILE A 70 -3.11 8.41 -7.01
N ASP A 71 -3.81 9.03 -7.95
CA ASP A 71 -4.14 10.45 -7.87
C ASP A 71 -5.56 10.62 -7.32
N LEU A 72 -5.71 11.50 -6.33
CA LEU A 72 -7.01 11.81 -5.74
C LEU A 72 -7.79 12.73 -6.67
N ASN A 73 -9.08 12.44 -6.87
CA ASN A 73 -10.01 13.30 -7.62
C ASN A 73 -11.09 13.88 -6.70
#